data_AF-A0A2D5VCF5-F1
#
_entry.id   AF-A0A2D5VCF5-F1
#
_cell.length_a   1.000
_cell.length_b   1.000
_cell.length_c   1.000
_cell.angle_alpha   90.00
_cell.angle_beta   90.00
_cell.angle_gamma   90.00
#
_symmetry.space_group_name_H-M   'P 1'
#
loop_
_entity.id
_entity.type
_entity.pdbx_description
1 polymer ?
#
loop_
_entity_poly.entity_id
_entity_poly.type
_entity_poly.pdbx_seq_one_letter_code
_entity_poly.pdbx_strand_id
1 'polypeptide(L)'
;MTFYAVTPAATQKQLRQFGWMVGTVLILVGGWQLYRQIHPTARIVLWSVGGFLVLSGLLTPKILAPGYKIWMRLATVLGWINTRILLGLIFYLIFTPVGLVMRLSGRDPLTQRIDRAADSYWVDRSPILLENQDQRVNKISILAEFWYFLKVRKKFWLMPIFVILVLLGILLVFAQTSPLAPFIYTLF
;
A
#
# COMPACT_ATOMS: atom_id res chain seq x y z
N MET A 1 14.21 -14.04 9.71
CA MET A 1 13.17 -13.18 10.32
C MET A 1 11.80 -13.80 10.06
N THR A 2 11.40 -14.73 10.91
CA THR A 2 10.14 -15.45 10.87
C THR A 2 9.12 -14.70 11.73
N PHE A 3 8.06 -14.15 11.11
CA PHE A 3 6.92 -13.58 11.82
C PHE A 3 6.06 -14.69 12.44
N TYR A 4 6.57 -15.36 13.48
CA TYR A 4 5.70 -16.04 14.45
C TYR A 4 5.16 -14.98 15.41
N ALA A 5 4.35 -14.05 14.88
CA ALA A 5 3.37 -13.42 15.74
C ALA A 5 2.50 -14.57 16.24
N VAL A 6 2.56 -14.83 17.54
CA VAL A 6 1.51 -15.53 18.27
C VAL A 6 0.21 -14.98 17.70
N THR A 7 -0.51 -15.75 16.89
CA THR A 7 -1.86 -15.35 16.49
C THR A 7 -2.61 -15.39 17.81
N PRO A 8 -2.95 -14.23 18.42
CA PRO A 8 -3.65 -14.27 19.69
C PRO A 8 -4.89 -15.13 19.45
N ALA A 9 -5.18 -16.02 20.39
CA ALA A 9 -6.36 -16.88 20.29
C ALA A 9 -7.54 -16.02 19.86
N ALA A 10 -8.13 -16.37 18.73
CA ALA A 10 -9.04 -15.48 18.03
C ALA A 10 -10.13 -15.01 19.00
N THR A 11 -10.24 -13.70 19.16
CA THR A 11 -11.05 -13.11 20.22
C THR A 11 -12.52 -13.40 19.94
N GLN A 12 -13.35 -13.62 20.97
CA GLN A 12 -14.79 -13.88 20.80
C GLN A 12 -15.48 -12.83 19.92
N LYS A 13 -15.06 -11.56 20.01
CA LYS A 13 -15.51 -10.46 19.15
C LYS A 13 -15.17 -10.67 17.67
N GLN A 14 -13.96 -11.14 17.36
CA GLN A 14 -13.50 -11.41 15.99
C GLN A 14 -14.24 -12.59 15.35
N LEU A 15 -14.50 -13.66 16.12
CA LEU A 15 -15.28 -14.81 15.65
C LEU A 15 -16.73 -14.42 15.35
N ARG A 16 -17.33 -13.59 16.21
CA ARG A 16 -18.68 -13.05 15.99
C ARG A 16 -18.72 -12.16 14.74
N GLN A 17 -17.79 -11.21 14.61
CA GLN A 17 -17.70 -10.34 13.43
C GLN A 17 -17.51 -11.13 12.13
N PHE A 18 -16.66 -12.16 12.15
CA PHE A 18 -16.50 -13.08 11.02
C PHE A 18 -17.82 -13.78 10.68
N GLY A 19 -18.55 -14.29 11.69
CA GLY A 19 -19.87 -14.89 11.51
C GLY A 19 -20.89 -13.93 10.91
N TRP A 20 -20.94 -12.67 11.37
CA TRP A 20 -21.83 -11.63 10.81
C TRP A 20 -21.46 -11.29 9.36
N MET A 21 -20.18 -11.06 9.06
CA MET A 21 -19.73 -10.74 7.70
C MET A 21 -20.03 -11.88 6.71
N VAL A 22 -19.61 -13.10 7.05
CA VAL A 22 -19.76 -14.25 6.16
C VAL A 22 -21.21 -14.69 6.07
N GLY A 23 -21.94 -14.69 7.19
CA GLY A 23 -23.36 -15.01 7.23
C GLY A 23 -24.21 -14.05 6.40
N THR A 24 -23.96 -12.74 6.53
CA THR A 24 -24.68 -11.72 5.73
C THR A 24 -24.40 -11.89 4.24
N VAL A 25 -23.14 -12.09 3.85
CA VAL A 25 -22.77 -12.32 2.45
C VAL A 25 -23.43 -13.59 1.90
N LEU A 26 -23.43 -14.69 2.67
CA LEU A 26 -24.09 -15.93 2.26
C LEU A 26 -25.60 -15.80 2.15
N ILE A 27 -26.26 -15.03 3.03
CA ILE A 27 -27.69 -14.74 2.95
C ILE A 27 -28.00 -13.92 1.68
N LEU A 28 -27.20 -12.89 1.39
CA LEU A 28 -27.38 -12.08 0.18
C LEU A 28 -27.15 -12.90 -1.10
N VAL A 29 -26.10 -13.71 -1.13
CA VAL A 29 -25.81 -14.61 -2.26
C VAL A 29 -26.88 -15.70 -2.39
N GLY A 30 -27.38 -16.23 -1.28
CA GLY A 30 -28.49 -17.20 -1.24
C GLY A 30 -29.82 -16.60 -1.72
N GLY A 31 -30.13 -15.38 -1.32
CA GLY A 31 -31.29 -14.62 -1.80
C GLY A 31 -31.20 -14.30 -3.29
N TRP A 32 -30.01 -13.93 -3.78
CA TRP A 32 -29.75 -13.73 -5.19
C TRP A 32 -29.87 -15.03 -6.01
N GLN A 33 -29.46 -16.16 -5.44
CA GLN A 33 -29.61 -17.51 -6.01
C GLN A 33 -31.09 -17.90 -6.18
N LEU A 34 -31.99 -17.46 -5.29
CA LEU A 34 -33.44 -17.71 -5.41
C LEU A 34 -34.06 -17.00 -6.63
N TYR A 35 -33.52 -15.85 -7.04
CA TYR A 35 -34.04 -15.10 -8.19
C TYR A 35 -33.67 -15.74 -9.55
N ARG A 36 -32.64 -16.60 -9.59
CA ARG A 36 -32.08 -17.10 -10.87
C ARG A 36 -32.32 -18.58 -11.17
N GLN A 37 -33.05 -19.35 -10.35
CA GLN A 37 -33.48 -20.74 -10.61
C GLN A 37 -32.41 -21.68 -11.23
N ILE A 38 -31.15 -21.61 -10.77
CA ILE A 38 -30.08 -22.48 -11.27
C ILE A 38 -29.73 -23.55 -10.23
N HIS A 39 -30.03 -24.80 -10.60
CA HIS A 39 -29.77 -26.09 -9.94
C HIS A 39 -30.34 -26.31 -8.51
N PRO A 40 -31.29 -27.26 -8.33
CA PRO A 40 -31.95 -27.52 -7.04
C PRO A 40 -31.01 -28.09 -5.96
N THR A 41 -29.93 -28.77 -6.35
CA THR A 41 -28.92 -29.32 -5.44
C THR A 41 -28.07 -28.25 -4.78
N ALA A 42 -27.70 -27.19 -5.50
CA ALA A 42 -26.92 -26.08 -4.96
C ALA A 42 -27.69 -25.28 -3.90
N ARG A 43 -29.03 -25.19 -4.05
CA ARG A 43 -29.92 -24.47 -3.14
C ARG A 43 -29.99 -25.11 -1.75
N ILE A 44 -30.16 -26.43 -1.67
CA ILE A 44 -30.30 -27.15 -0.39
C ILE A 44 -28.97 -27.14 0.37
N VAL A 45 -27.84 -27.32 -0.33
CA VAL A 45 -26.51 -27.26 0.30
C VAL A 45 -26.21 -25.86 0.83
N LEU A 46 -26.52 -24.80 0.08
CA LEU A 46 -26.31 -23.42 0.55
C LEU A 46 -27.17 -23.06 1.77
N TRP A 47 -28.45 -23.45 1.78
CA TRP A 47 -29.35 -23.14 2.89
C TRP A 47 -29.05 -23.97 4.15
N SER A 48 -28.70 -25.24 4.00
CA SER A 48 -28.30 -26.10 5.13
C SER A 48 -26.96 -25.69 5.70
N VAL A 49 -25.95 -25.41 4.86
CA VAL A 49 -24.62 -24.98 5.31
C VAL A 49 -24.66 -23.54 5.85
N GLY A 50 -25.38 -22.64 5.19
CA GLY A 50 -25.56 -21.25 5.60
C GLY A 50 -26.39 -21.11 6.88
N GLY A 51 -27.51 -21.82 6.98
CA GLY A 51 -28.34 -21.88 8.20
C GLY A 51 -27.58 -22.50 9.37
N PHE A 52 -26.82 -23.58 9.14
CA PHE A 52 -25.97 -24.19 10.17
C PHE A 52 -24.81 -23.27 10.59
N LEU A 53 -24.20 -22.52 9.66
CA LEU A 53 -23.18 -21.51 10.00
C LEU A 53 -23.76 -20.34 10.81
N VAL A 54 -24.95 -19.85 10.46
CA VAL A 54 -25.61 -18.74 11.16
C VAL A 54 -26.10 -19.17 12.54
N LEU A 55 -26.72 -20.35 12.66
CA LEU A 55 -27.09 -20.92 13.97
C LEU A 55 -25.86 -21.24 14.82
N SER A 56 -24.79 -21.81 14.25
CA SER A 56 -23.56 -22.07 15.03
C SER A 56 -22.83 -20.78 15.43
N GLY A 57 -22.93 -19.71 14.63
CA GLY A 57 -22.45 -18.38 14.96
C GLY A 57 -23.19 -17.74 16.15
N LEU A 58 -24.47 -18.08 16.35
CA LEU A 58 -25.31 -17.56 17.43
C LEU A 58 -25.19 -18.38 18.73
N LEU A 59 -25.15 -19.71 18.64
CA LEU A 59 -25.16 -20.59 19.83
C LEU A 59 -23.76 -20.91 20.39
N THR A 60 -22.74 -21.11 19.56
CA THR A 60 -21.38 -21.50 20.03
C THR A 60 -20.28 -20.96 19.10
N PRO A 61 -19.83 -19.70 19.28
CA PRO A 61 -18.82 -19.06 18.42
C PRO A 61 -17.48 -19.80 18.40
N LYS A 62 -17.20 -20.68 19.39
CA LYS A 62 -15.99 -21.52 19.43
C LYS A 62 -15.91 -22.51 18.26
N ILE A 63 -17.05 -22.93 17.67
CA ILE A 63 -17.07 -23.83 16.51
C ILE A 63 -16.58 -23.13 15.24
N LEU A 64 -16.70 -21.79 15.17
CA LEU A 64 -16.21 -21.00 14.04
C LEU A 64 -14.69 -20.77 14.08
N ALA A 65 -14.03 -21.07 15.20
CA ALA A 65 -12.59 -20.88 15.37
C ALA A 65 -11.72 -21.60 14.32
N PRO A 66 -11.91 -22.90 14.01
CA PRO A 66 -11.14 -23.57 12.96
C PRO A 66 -11.39 -22.97 11.56
N GLY A 67 -12.63 -22.62 11.23
CA GLY A 67 -12.99 -21.99 9.96
C GLY A 67 -12.36 -20.61 9.80
N TYR A 68 -12.45 -19.77 10.84
CA TYR A 68 -11.78 -18.47 10.90
C TYR A 68 -10.27 -18.62 10.73
N LYS A 69 -9.64 -19.61 11.39
CA LYS A 69 -8.20 -19.85 11.28
C LYS A 69 -7.77 -20.23 9.87
N ILE A 70 -8.53 -21.08 9.18
CA ILE A 70 -8.28 -21.45 7.78
C ILE A 70 -8.45 -20.22 6.88
N TRP A 71 -9.54 -19.48 7.07
CA TRP A 71 -9.80 -18.25 6.33
C TRP A 71 -8.68 -17.22 6.48
N MET A 72 -8.21 -17.00 7.72
CA MET A 72 -7.11 -16.07 7.99
C MET A 72 -5.80 -16.53 7.35
N ARG A 73 -5.52 -17.84 7.29
CA ARG A 73 -4.36 -18.34 6.55
C ARG A 73 -4.45 -18.01 5.06
N LEU A 74 -5.63 -18.18 4.46
CA LEU A 74 -5.86 -17.80 3.06
C LEU A 74 -5.69 -16.29 2.86
N ALA A 75 -6.28 -15.47 3.73
CA ALA A 75 -6.15 -14.02 3.69
C ALA A 75 -4.67 -13.57 3.80
N THR A 76 -3.87 -14.24 4.64
CA THR A 76 -2.43 -13.96 4.76
C THR A 76 -1.67 -14.33 3.49
N VAL A 77 -1.97 -15.49 2.88
CA VAL A 77 -1.35 -15.90 1.60
C VAL A 77 -1.73 -14.92 0.50
N LEU A 78 -3.01 -14.55 0.38
CA LEU A 78 -3.49 -13.53 -0.55
C LEU A 78 -2.80 -12.19 -0.32
N GLY A 79 -2.65 -11.76 0.92
CA GLY A 79 -1.95 -10.53 1.28
C GLY A 79 -0.48 -10.56 0.87
N TRP A 80 0.22 -11.67 1.09
CA TRP A 80 1.60 -11.86 0.67
C TRP A 80 1.77 -11.84 -0.85
N ILE A 81 0.83 -12.45 -1.59
CA ILE A 81 0.78 -12.38 -3.05
C ILE A 81 0.52 -10.94 -3.49
N ASN A 82 -0.48 -10.27 -2.90
CA ASN A 82 -0.84 -8.90 -3.23
C ASN A 82 0.33 -7.93 -3.06
N THR A 83 1.05 -7.98 -1.93
CA THR A 83 2.21 -7.11 -1.71
C THR A 83 3.30 -7.33 -2.76
N ARG A 84 3.53 -8.59 -3.18
CA ARG A 84 4.52 -8.91 -4.22
C ARG A 84 4.09 -8.45 -5.60
N ILE A 85 2.83 -8.63 -5.94
CA ILE A 85 2.26 -8.16 -7.21
C ILE A 85 2.33 -6.63 -7.25
N LEU A 86 1.85 -5.95 -6.22
CA LEU A 86 1.87 -4.49 -6.13
C LEU A 86 3.30 -3.96 -6.25
N LEU A 87 4.24 -4.53 -5.50
CA LEU A 87 5.63 -4.09 -5.52
C LEU A 87 6.31 -4.38 -6.87
N GLY A 88 6.08 -5.56 -7.45
CA GLY A 88 6.57 -5.91 -8.78
C GLY A 88 6.00 -4.99 -9.85
N LEU A 89 4.70 -4.71 -9.80
CA LEU A 89 4.00 -3.84 -10.73
C LEU A 89 4.53 -2.41 -10.64
N ILE A 90 4.67 -1.85 -9.43
CA ILE A 90 5.29 -0.53 -9.22
C ILE A 90 6.73 -0.50 -9.75
N PHE A 91 7.52 -1.54 -9.47
CA PHE A 91 8.91 -1.61 -9.93
C PHE A 91 9.02 -1.63 -11.46
N TYR A 92 8.21 -2.42 -12.14
CA TYR A 92 8.25 -2.53 -13.60
C TYR A 92 7.59 -1.35 -14.31
N LEU A 93 6.49 -0.79 -13.79
CA LEU A 93 5.80 0.34 -14.44
C LEU A 93 6.41 1.70 -14.14
N ILE A 94 7.00 1.88 -12.95
CA ILE A 94 7.54 3.18 -12.54
C ILE A 94 9.06 3.12 -12.58
N PHE A 95 9.68 2.29 -11.74
CA PHE A 95 11.14 2.35 -11.55
C PHE A 95 11.93 1.92 -12.79
N THR A 96 11.48 0.91 -13.53
CA THR A 96 12.17 0.38 -14.71
C THR A 96 12.20 1.36 -15.89
N PRO A 97 11.09 1.97 -16.35
CA PRO A 97 11.14 2.96 -17.41
C PRO A 97 11.86 4.23 -16.96
N VAL A 98 11.74 4.60 -15.69
CA VAL A 98 12.45 5.75 -15.10
C VAL A 98 13.98 5.52 -15.17
N GLY A 99 14.45 4.31 -14.84
CA GLY A 99 15.85 3.90 -15.02
C GLY A 99 16.27 3.77 -16.50
N LEU A 100 15.39 3.27 -17.37
CA LEU A 100 15.64 3.19 -18.82
C LEU A 100 15.81 4.59 -19.44
N VAL A 101 14.98 5.55 -19.03
CA VAL A 101 15.09 6.96 -19.43
C VAL A 101 16.40 7.57 -18.95
N MET A 102 16.90 7.23 -17.75
CA MET A 102 18.25 7.65 -17.33
C MET A 102 19.31 7.11 -18.28
N ARG A 103 19.20 5.83 -18.63
CA ARG A 103 20.15 5.15 -19.50
C ARG A 103 20.16 5.74 -20.90
N LEU A 104 18.99 6.07 -21.45
CA LEU A 104 18.85 6.72 -22.76
C LEU A 104 19.28 8.20 -22.74
N SER A 105 19.07 8.91 -21.63
CA SER A 105 19.46 10.33 -21.50
C SER A 105 20.96 10.55 -21.27
N GLY A 106 21.77 9.49 -21.20
CA GLY A 106 23.22 9.57 -21.01
C GLY A 106 23.67 10.19 -19.68
N ARG A 107 22.74 10.35 -18.71
CA ARG A 107 23.04 10.94 -17.42
C ARG A 107 23.47 9.84 -16.47
N ASP A 108 24.76 9.84 -16.12
CA ASP A 108 25.32 9.02 -15.04
C ASP A 108 25.55 9.89 -13.80
N PRO A 109 24.52 10.14 -12.97
CA PRO A 109 24.64 10.99 -11.78
C PRO A 109 25.43 10.34 -10.64
N LEU A 110 25.83 9.07 -10.80
CA LEU A 110 26.59 8.32 -9.81
C LEU A 110 28.07 8.15 -10.20
N THR A 111 28.50 8.68 -11.36
CA THR A 111 29.87 8.44 -11.87
C THR A 111 30.20 6.94 -11.79
N GLN A 112 29.26 6.08 -12.19
CA GLN A 112 29.38 4.63 -12.06
C GLN A 112 30.44 4.03 -12.99
N ARG A 113 30.78 4.75 -14.06
CA ARG A 113 31.86 4.37 -14.97
C ARG A 113 33.20 4.65 -14.31
N ILE A 114 33.89 3.57 -13.93
CA ILE A 114 35.27 3.58 -13.43
C ILE A 114 36.17 4.11 -14.57
N ASP A 115 36.67 5.32 -14.39
CA ASP A 115 37.63 5.93 -15.30
C ASP A 115 39.05 5.43 -14.97
N ARG A 116 39.56 4.51 -15.79
CA ARG A 116 40.88 3.90 -15.56
C ARG A 116 42.04 4.86 -15.84
N ALA A 117 41.77 6.02 -16.44
CA ALA A 117 42.77 7.05 -16.72
C ALA A 117 42.79 8.18 -15.66
N ALA A 118 41.92 8.13 -14.64
CA ALA A 118 41.88 9.13 -13.58
C ALA A 118 42.90 8.83 -12.47
N ASP A 119 43.78 9.80 -12.18
CA ASP A 119 44.81 9.69 -11.14
C ASP A 119 44.23 9.56 -9.72
N SER A 120 43.03 10.08 -9.48
CA SER A 120 42.34 9.99 -8.20
C SER A 120 40.84 10.20 -8.35
N TYR A 121 40.05 9.39 -7.65
CA TYR A 121 38.59 9.55 -7.54
C TYR A 121 38.19 10.54 -6.44
N TRP A 122 39.16 11.14 -5.73
CA TRP A 122 38.86 12.09 -4.66
C TRP A 122 38.26 13.37 -5.22
N VAL A 123 37.05 13.69 -4.76
CA VAL A 123 36.40 14.97 -5.04
C VAL A 123 36.86 15.98 -3.99
N ASP A 124 37.68 16.93 -4.39
CA ASP A 124 38.07 18.05 -3.51
C ASP A 124 36.83 18.82 -3.08
N ARG A 125 36.52 18.76 -1.79
CA ARG A 125 35.54 19.65 -1.18
C ARG A 125 36.23 20.96 -0.88
N SER A 126 35.85 22.02 -1.58
CA SER A 126 36.22 23.38 -1.20
C SER A 126 35.87 23.59 0.28
N PRO A 127 36.81 24.05 1.13
CA PRO A 127 36.49 24.40 2.50
C PRO A 127 35.31 25.36 2.45
N ILE A 128 34.22 25.03 3.15
CA ILE A 128 33.05 25.89 3.21
C ILE A 128 33.53 27.15 3.93
N LEU A 129 33.79 28.23 3.19
CA LEU A 129 34.10 29.49 3.81
C LEU A 129 32.83 29.93 4.53
N LEU A 130 32.83 29.81 5.85
CA LEU A 130 31.80 30.37 6.72
C LEU A 130 31.99 31.89 6.79
N GLU A 131 32.01 32.52 5.62
CA GLU A 131 32.08 33.96 5.46
C GLU A 131 30.65 34.49 5.72
N ASN A 132 30.38 34.83 6.99
CA ASN A 132 29.17 35.50 7.50
C ASN A 132 27.89 34.64 7.66
N GLN A 133 27.82 33.85 8.73
CA GLN A 133 26.59 33.15 9.17
C GLN A 133 25.60 34.01 9.99
N ASP A 134 25.69 35.34 9.96
CA ASP A 134 24.77 36.27 10.63
C ASP A 134 23.73 36.92 9.68
N GLN A 135 23.45 36.29 8.53
CA GLN A 135 22.33 36.68 7.68
C GLN A 135 21.11 35.84 8.09
N ARG A 136 20.09 36.50 8.67
CA ARG A 136 18.80 35.90 9.02
C ARG A 136 18.33 34.97 7.91
N VAL A 137 18.45 33.66 8.13
CA VAL A 137 18.07 32.65 7.14
C VAL A 137 16.54 32.66 7.06
N ASN A 138 16.01 33.51 6.18
CA ASN A 138 14.59 33.53 5.89
C ASN A 138 14.21 32.16 5.34
N LYS A 139 13.17 31.51 5.89
CA LYS A 139 12.75 30.17 5.42
C LYS A 139 12.55 30.11 3.90
N ILE A 140 12.18 31.24 3.29
CA ILE A 140 12.01 31.42 1.84
C ILE A 140 13.34 31.33 1.09
N SER A 141 14.46 31.84 1.64
CA SER A 141 15.78 31.74 0.99
C SER A 141 16.25 30.30 0.91
N ILE A 142 15.94 29.46 1.90
CA ILE A 142 16.26 28.03 1.88
C ILE A 142 15.54 27.32 0.73
N LEU A 143 14.25 27.62 0.51
CA LEU A 143 13.53 27.06 -0.65
C LEU A 143 14.11 27.56 -1.98
N ALA A 144 14.50 28.83 -2.05
CA ALA A 144 15.09 29.42 -3.26
C ALA A 144 16.47 28.82 -3.58
N GLU A 145 17.34 28.67 -2.58
CA GLU A 145 18.64 27.99 -2.71
C GLU A 145 18.47 26.52 -3.11
N PHE A 146 17.50 25.82 -2.51
CA PHE A 146 17.18 24.44 -2.89
C PHE A 146 16.72 24.34 -4.34
N TRP A 147 15.86 25.26 -4.79
CA TRP A 147 15.39 25.30 -6.17
C TRP A 147 16.53 25.64 -7.15
N TYR A 148 17.37 26.61 -6.79
CA TYR A 148 18.56 26.96 -7.54
C TYR A 148 19.51 25.76 -7.67
N PHE A 149 19.75 25.04 -6.56
CA PHE A 149 20.58 23.84 -6.54
C PHE A 149 20.02 22.73 -7.42
N LEU A 150 18.71 22.48 -7.39
CA LEU A 150 18.06 21.50 -8.26
C LEU A 150 18.24 21.85 -9.75
N LYS A 151 18.11 23.14 -10.09
CA LYS A 151 18.29 23.64 -11.46
C LYS A 151 19.76 23.54 -11.92
N VAL A 152 20.71 23.86 -11.05
CA VAL A 152 22.16 23.84 -11.35
C VAL A 152 22.69 22.42 -11.50
N ARG A 153 22.28 21.48 -10.64
CA ARG A 153 22.77 20.08 -10.66
C ARG A 153 22.22 19.22 -11.80
N LYS A 154 21.40 19.77 -12.71
CA LYS A 154 20.72 19.05 -13.79
C LYS A 154 20.01 17.76 -13.33
N LYS A 155 19.60 17.69 -12.05
CA LYS A 155 18.80 16.59 -11.48
C LYS A 155 17.31 16.72 -11.87
N PHE A 156 17.01 17.12 -13.10
CA PHE A 156 15.65 17.19 -13.65
C PHE A 156 14.92 15.84 -13.64
N TRP A 157 15.66 14.75 -13.47
CA TRP A 157 15.09 13.41 -13.27
C TRP A 157 14.36 13.23 -11.93
N LEU A 158 14.58 14.10 -10.94
CA LEU A 158 13.73 14.16 -9.74
C LEU A 158 12.38 14.82 -10.00
N MET A 159 12.24 15.63 -11.05
CA MET A 159 10.99 16.36 -11.33
C MET A 159 9.79 15.43 -11.52
N PRO A 160 9.87 14.32 -12.30
CA PRO A 160 8.75 13.38 -12.42
C PRO A 160 8.35 12.77 -11.09
N ILE A 161 9.32 12.35 -10.26
CA ILE A 161 9.06 11.76 -8.94
C ILE A 161 8.43 12.80 -8.02
N PHE A 162 8.95 14.03 -8.00
CA PHE A 162 8.42 15.11 -7.19
C PHE A 162 7.00 15.50 -7.62
N VAL A 163 6.74 15.60 -8.93
CA VAL A 163 5.41 15.86 -9.48
C VAL A 163 4.44 14.74 -9.11
N ILE A 164 4.81 13.47 -9.29
CA ILE A 164 3.97 12.33 -8.90
C ILE A 164 3.69 12.36 -7.39
N LEU A 165 4.69 12.66 -6.55
CA LEU A 165 4.54 12.68 -5.09
C LEU A 165 3.61 13.82 -4.64
N VAL A 166 3.72 15.00 -5.25
CA VAL A 166 2.80 16.12 -5.01
C VAL A 166 1.40 15.79 -5.49
N LEU A 167 1.25 15.24 -6.70
CA LEU A 167 -0.05 14.87 -7.27
C LEU A 167 -0.72 13.76 -6.43
N LEU A 168 0.04 12.77 -5.98
CA LEU A 168 -0.42 11.69 -5.10
C LEU A 168 -0.74 12.22 -3.70
N GLY A 169 0.06 13.14 -3.16
CA GLY A 169 -0.22 13.82 -1.89
C GLY A 169 -1.52 14.62 -1.95
N ILE A 170 -1.72 15.37 -3.03
CA ILE A 170 -2.97 16.08 -3.30
C ILE A 170 -4.13 15.07 -3.41
N LEU A 171 -3.99 14.02 -4.22
CA LEU A 171 -4.99 12.97 -4.38
C LEU A 171 -5.34 12.30 -3.04
N LEU A 172 -4.36 12.01 -2.18
CA LEU A 172 -4.58 11.41 -0.87
C LEU A 172 -5.31 12.35 0.07
N VAL A 173 -4.96 13.64 0.07
CA VAL A 173 -5.71 14.65 0.81
C VAL A 173 -7.16 14.66 0.34
N PHE A 174 -7.41 14.67 -0.97
CA PHE A 174 -8.77 14.60 -1.52
C PHE A 174 -9.50 13.28 -1.24
N ALA A 175 -8.79 12.15 -1.22
CA ALA A 175 -9.37 10.85 -0.89
C ALA A 175 -9.78 10.76 0.58
N GLN A 176 -8.99 11.34 1.49
CA GLN A 176 -9.26 11.36 2.92
C GLN A 176 -10.26 12.46 3.32
N THR A 177 -10.26 13.60 2.63
CA THR A 177 -11.24 14.67 2.84
C THR A 177 -12.56 14.43 2.11
N SER A 178 -12.79 13.22 1.59
CA SER A 178 -14.10 12.81 1.10
C SER A 178 -15.14 13.26 2.14
N PRO A 179 -16.01 14.23 1.81
CA PRO A 179 -16.95 14.79 2.77
C PRO A 179 -17.87 13.73 3.37
N LEU A 180 -17.89 12.53 2.78
CA LEU A 180 -18.62 11.34 3.17
C LEU A 180 -17.99 10.57 4.35
N ALA A 181 -16.68 10.71 4.62
CA ALA A 181 -16.02 9.95 5.68
C ALA A 181 -16.67 10.18 7.07
N PRO A 182 -16.98 11.42 7.51
CA PRO A 182 -17.73 11.65 8.75
C PRO A 182 -19.12 11.01 8.76
N PHE A 183 -19.83 11.01 7.61
CA PHE A 183 -21.18 10.46 7.51
C PHE A 183 -21.20 8.92 7.58
N ILE A 184 -20.16 8.25 7.08
CA ILE A 184 -20.00 6.79 7.24
C ILE A 184 -19.82 6.45 8.73
N TYR A 185 -19.07 7.25 9.49
CA TYR A 185 -18.93 7.03 10.94
C TYR A 185 -20.19 7.36 11.75
N THR A 186 -21.10 8.19 11.25
CA THR A 186 -22.38 8.46 11.94
C THR A 186 -23.45 7.40 11.70
N LEU A 187 -23.28 6.54 10.69
CA LEU A 187 -24.23 5.48 10.33
C LEU A 187 -23.94 4.13 11.01
N PHE A 188 -22.89 4.06 11.84
CA PHE A 188 -22.47 2.86 12.59
C PHE A 188 -22.24 3.15 14.07
#